data_AF-A0A8A1M2B1-F1
#
_entry.id   AF-A0A8A1M2B1-F1
#
_cell.length_a   1.000
_cell.length_b   1.000
_cell.length_c   1.000
_cell.angle_alpha   90.00
_cell.angle_beta   90.00
_cell.angle_gamma   90.00
#
_symmetry.space_group_name_H-M   'P 1'
#
loop_
_entity.id
_entity.type
_entity.pdbx_description
1 polymer ?
#
loop_
_entity_poly.entity_id
_entity_poly.type
_entity_poly.pdbx_seq_one_letter_code
_entity_poly.pdbx_strand_id
1 'polypeptide(L)'
;MGFGREAPVPSPPGVPIGHAEKGIGGKFRARSSPSLVRLRAERGGKLLRRGAFDIEATAGVIGDWNPAQRRHGEEHANSKIPCFSTQPGNDEESKSIESVLLLPVFMQRRDTLQCVHEPFGDAFYFGPERMSRRYEGDEKARVESGFAHSTYQSIFERLEREAAEGKRLFIKDIIHYLVPPSGQPPSIAPSLLKIKRGVGTQDGNVVDPVSILAAEPSSNVNKKTPYPYDTPAEVDNPTVVPAAMLGKFHFTFLIRDPHYSIPSYYRCTIPPLDAITGFYDFYESEAGYDEVRRVFDYLRKIRLVGPHDANGNATATGASNGVYVNGDGVNGSAVPANTKRAEICVIDADDLLDDPAGIIKRYCKSVGIDYTPEMLTWNSEEDHEIAIEAFEKWRGFHEDAIHSIELKARNHQKARKTEAEFDQEWREKYGEKGAKIIRAAVDRNMADYRYMKKFVMKA
;
A
#
# COMPACT_ATOMS: atom_id res chain seq x y z
N MET A 1 -2.23 83.40 -30.21
CA MET A 1 -2.20 83.34 -28.73
C MET A 1 -1.58 81.99 -28.35
N GLY A 2 -0.42 81.83 -27.68
CA GLY A 2 0.64 82.78 -27.33
C GLY A 2 1.52 82.31 -26.15
N PHE A 3 2.72 81.74 -26.42
CA PHE A 3 3.93 81.50 -25.56
C PHE A 3 3.73 80.86 -24.14
N GLY A 4 4.69 80.27 -23.38
CA GLY A 4 6.14 79.95 -23.39
C GLY A 4 6.57 79.62 -21.92
N ARG A 5 7.64 78.91 -21.49
CA ARG A 5 8.85 78.29 -22.08
C ARG A 5 9.43 77.19 -21.12
N GLU A 6 10.41 76.41 -21.63
CA GLU A 6 11.67 75.82 -21.06
C GLU A 6 11.95 75.59 -19.54
N ALA A 7 12.87 74.64 -19.27
CA ALA A 7 13.32 74.12 -17.95
C ALA A 7 14.42 74.96 -17.24
N PRO A 8 14.93 74.57 -16.05
CA PRO A 8 16.14 73.71 -15.99
C PRO A 8 16.31 72.77 -14.74
N VAL A 9 17.42 72.01 -14.73
CA VAL A 9 17.93 71.09 -13.67
C VAL A 9 18.66 71.88 -12.54
N PRO A 10 18.82 71.32 -11.32
CA PRO A 10 20.20 71.04 -10.85
C PRO A 10 20.41 69.83 -9.91
N SER A 11 21.68 69.47 -9.72
CA SER A 11 22.28 68.61 -8.65
C SER A 11 23.79 68.91 -8.62
N PRO A 12 24.62 68.52 -7.62
CA PRO A 12 24.42 68.13 -6.22
C PRO A 12 25.11 69.13 -5.23
N PRO A 13 25.25 68.84 -3.92
CA PRO A 13 26.47 68.20 -3.35
C PRO A 13 26.10 67.22 -2.19
N GLY A 14 26.94 66.52 -1.41
CA GLY A 14 28.38 66.51 -1.13
C GLY A 14 28.57 65.95 0.31
N VAL A 15 29.39 64.91 0.48
CA VAL A 15 29.59 64.11 1.72
C VAL A 15 30.70 64.74 2.60
N PRO A 16 30.61 64.83 3.96
CA PRO A 16 31.33 63.85 4.81
C PRO A 16 30.90 63.61 6.30
N ILE A 17 31.17 62.37 6.76
CA ILE A 17 31.64 61.91 8.11
C ILE A 17 30.74 62.08 9.37
N GLY A 18 30.55 60.97 10.11
CA GLY A 18 30.12 60.95 11.52
C GLY A 18 29.78 59.54 12.05
N HIS A 19 30.53 59.02 13.03
CA HIS A 19 30.35 57.67 13.60
C HIS A 19 29.14 57.52 14.55
N ALA A 20 28.49 56.36 14.54
CA ALA A 20 28.03 55.65 15.74
C ALA A 20 27.80 54.14 15.45
N GLU A 21 28.08 53.29 16.43
CA GLU A 21 28.08 51.81 16.30
C GLU A 21 26.76 51.14 16.74
N LYS A 22 26.75 49.79 16.60
CA LYS A 22 25.79 48.78 17.09
C LYS A 22 24.57 48.56 16.18
N GLY A 23 24.26 47.33 15.76
CA GLY A 23 24.99 46.07 15.95
C GLY A 23 24.21 44.85 15.42
N ILE A 24 24.86 43.68 15.44
CA ILE A 24 24.28 42.34 15.17
C ILE A 24 23.80 42.11 13.72
N GLY A 25 24.74 41.74 12.86
CA GLY A 25 24.45 40.98 11.63
C GLY A 25 24.52 39.47 11.88
N GLY A 26 23.72 38.67 11.17
CA GLY A 26 23.60 37.23 11.37
C GLY A 26 23.30 36.43 10.10
N LYS A 27 24.20 36.45 9.11
CA LYS A 27 24.19 35.46 8.01
C LYS A 27 25.07 34.26 8.37
N PHE A 28 24.48 33.06 8.42
CA PHE A 28 25.17 31.77 8.27
C PHE A 28 24.26 30.92 7.37
N ARG A 29 24.55 30.73 6.07
CA ARG A 29 25.70 30.09 5.43
C ARG A 29 25.91 28.65 5.90
N ALA A 30 25.48 27.72 5.03
CA ALA A 30 25.59 26.28 5.21
C ALA A 30 27.02 25.83 5.53
N ARG A 31 27.12 24.79 6.37
CA ARG A 31 28.33 23.99 6.56
C ARG A 31 27.96 22.51 6.58
N SER A 32 28.41 21.79 5.57
CA SER A 32 28.67 20.36 5.68
C SER A 32 29.81 20.11 6.68
N SER A 33 29.66 19.13 7.57
CA SER A 33 30.82 18.45 8.18
C SER A 33 30.40 17.07 8.72
N PRO A 34 31.18 15.99 8.48
CA PRO A 34 30.83 14.64 8.94
C PRO A 34 31.34 14.37 10.36
N SER A 35 30.47 13.98 11.28
CA SER A 35 30.82 13.59 12.65
C SER A 35 31.04 12.08 12.78
N LEU A 36 32.31 11.67 12.85
CA LEU A 36 32.70 10.33 13.32
C LEU A 36 32.10 10.06 14.72
N VAL A 37 31.22 9.07 14.84
CA VAL A 37 30.88 8.48 16.15
C VAL A 37 31.84 7.33 16.45
N ARG A 38 32.95 7.67 17.13
CA ARG A 38 33.94 6.71 17.61
C ARG A 38 33.49 6.10 18.94
N LEU A 39 32.52 5.19 18.91
CA LEU A 39 32.07 4.49 20.12
C LEU A 39 33.10 3.44 20.56
N ARG A 40 33.64 3.66 21.76
CA ARG A 40 34.69 2.86 22.38
C ARG A 40 34.07 1.60 22.97
N ALA A 41 34.58 0.43 22.58
CA ALA A 41 34.18 -0.83 23.21
C ALA A 41 34.68 -0.87 24.67
N GLU A 42 33.78 -1.21 25.60
CA GLU A 42 34.02 -2.08 26.76
C GLU A 42 32.81 -2.10 27.72
N ARG A 43 32.16 -3.28 27.84
CA ARG A 43 31.56 -3.92 29.04
C ARG A 43 30.28 -4.71 28.72
N GLY A 44 30.40 -6.04 28.76
CA GLY A 44 29.37 -6.93 29.32
C GLY A 44 28.02 -7.11 28.61
N GLY A 45 27.73 -6.43 27.50
CA GLY A 45 26.49 -6.65 26.75
C GLY A 45 26.47 -8.02 26.07
N LYS A 46 25.43 -8.84 26.33
CA LYS A 46 25.15 -10.03 25.51
C LYS A 46 25.07 -9.61 24.05
N LEU A 47 25.75 -10.33 23.16
CA LEU A 47 25.58 -10.18 21.72
C LEU A 47 24.13 -10.58 21.38
N LEU A 48 23.23 -9.61 21.33
CA LEU A 48 21.92 -9.75 20.72
C LEU A 48 22.18 -10.19 19.27
N ARG A 49 21.92 -11.47 18.99
CA ARG A 49 21.87 -11.95 17.60
C ARG A 49 20.87 -11.05 16.89
N ARG A 50 21.25 -10.50 15.73
CA ARG A 50 20.29 -9.88 14.81
C ARG A 50 19.16 -10.88 14.61
N GLY A 51 17.99 -10.57 15.18
CA GLY A 51 16.78 -11.35 14.94
C GLY A 51 16.42 -11.27 13.46
N ALA A 52 15.60 -12.21 12.99
CA ALA A 52 14.85 -11.94 11.78
C ALA A 52 14.02 -10.66 12.00
N PHE A 53 13.94 -9.82 10.98
CA PHE A 53 13.06 -8.65 11.01
C PHE A 53 11.65 -9.14 10.70
N ASP A 54 10.75 -9.08 11.69
CA ASP A 54 9.36 -9.47 11.54
C ASP A 54 8.53 -8.24 11.15
N ILE A 55 8.16 -8.13 9.87
CA ILE A 55 7.28 -7.09 9.35
C ILE A 55 5.84 -7.63 9.35
N GLU A 56 4.88 -6.93 9.95
CA GLU A 56 3.47 -7.28 9.77
C GLU A 56 2.97 -6.71 8.44
N ALA A 57 2.32 -7.53 7.60
CA ALA A 57 1.81 -7.11 6.30
C ALA A 57 0.36 -7.58 6.09
N THR A 58 -0.56 -6.62 6.01
CA THR A 58 -1.92 -6.85 5.51
C THR A 58 -1.92 -6.76 3.99
N ALA A 59 -2.32 -7.85 3.34
CA ALA A 59 -2.49 -8.01 1.90
C ALA A 59 -4.00 -7.96 1.57
N GLY A 60 -4.45 -6.88 0.93
CA GLY A 60 -5.85 -6.66 0.54
C GLY A 60 -6.15 -6.83 -0.96
N VAL A 61 -7.44 -6.68 -1.29
CA VAL A 61 -8.01 -6.61 -2.64
C VAL A 61 -8.29 -5.14 -3.04
N ILE A 62 -8.35 -4.81 -4.35
CA ILE A 62 -8.76 -3.45 -4.77
C ILE A 62 -10.28 -3.35 -4.75
N GLY A 63 -10.77 -2.87 -3.62
CA GLY A 63 -12.17 -2.47 -3.43
C GLY A 63 -12.52 -2.21 -1.97
N ASP A 64 -11.56 -1.76 -1.17
CA ASP A 64 -11.75 -1.46 0.25
C ASP A 64 -12.41 -0.07 0.49
N TRP A 65 -12.92 0.59 -0.55
CA TRP A 65 -12.86 2.05 -0.64
C TRP A 65 -14.23 2.76 -0.73
N ASN A 66 -14.41 3.81 0.07
CA ASN A 66 -15.53 4.73 -0.04
C ASN A 66 -15.04 6.16 0.22
N PRO A 67 -15.38 7.12 -0.67
CA PRO A 67 -15.48 8.53 -0.26
C PRO A 67 -16.92 9.07 -0.23
N ALA A 68 -17.23 9.82 0.83
CA ALA A 68 -18.44 10.61 1.05
C ALA A 68 -18.19 11.79 2.03
N GLN A 69 -17.62 12.91 1.54
CA GLN A 69 -17.69 14.22 2.24
C GLN A 69 -19.18 14.70 2.35
N ARG A 70 -19.63 15.68 3.16
CA ARG A 70 -18.98 16.76 3.94
C ARG A 70 -19.96 17.38 4.99
N ARG A 71 -19.45 18.03 6.05
CA ARG A 71 -19.92 19.27 6.77
C ARG A 71 -19.23 19.34 8.15
N HIS A 72 -18.65 20.42 8.70
CA HIS A 72 -18.43 21.85 8.36
C HIS A 72 -16.91 22.15 8.44
N GLY A 73 -16.32 23.25 7.94
CA GLY A 73 -16.80 24.33 7.08
C GLY A 73 -15.87 25.56 7.15
N GLU A 74 -15.44 26.10 6.01
CA GLU A 74 -14.96 27.49 5.85
C GLU A 74 -15.02 27.88 4.36
N GLU A 75 -15.22 29.16 4.05
CA GLU A 75 -15.53 29.63 2.70
C GLU A 75 -14.30 30.02 1.89
N HIS A 76 -14.10 29.40 0.72
CA HIS A 76 -13.38 30.03 -0.39
C HIS A 76 -14.22 30.05 -1.66
N ALA A 77 -14.73 31.24 -1.96
CA ALA A 77 -15.62 31.50 -3.08
C ALA A 77 -14.85 31.62 -4.42
N ASN A 78 -14.80 30.54 -5.20
CA ASN A 78 -15.00 30.54 -6.67
C ASN A 78 -14.74 29.16 -7.31
N SER A 79 -15.77 28.33 -7.41
CA SER A 79 -15.94 27.51 -8.62
C SER A 79 -17.43 27.33 -8.90
N LYS A 80 -17.84 27.58 -10.14
CA LYS A 80 -19.22 27.39 -10.58
C LYS A 80 -19.33 26.05 -11.30
N ILE A 81 -19.72 25.01 -10.56
CA ILE A 81 -20.22 23.75 -11.12
C ILE A 81 -21.72 23.68 -10.78
N PRO A 82 -22.62 23.50 -11.76
CA PRO A 82 -24.05 23.56 -11.50
C PRO A 82 -24.53 22.38 -10.64
N CYS A 83 -25.29 22.70 -9.61
CA CYS A 83 -25.86 21.74 -8.66
C CYS A 83 -27.07 21.02 -9.26
N PHE A 84 -27.07 19.68 -9.25
CA PHE A 84 -28.30 18.91 -9.38
C PHE A 84 -28.93 18.75 -7.99
N SER A 85 -30.09 19.39 -7.82
CA SER A 85 -30.89 19.33 -6.60
C SER A 85 -31.67 18.02 -6.53
N THR A 86 -31.48 17.28 -5.43
CA THR A 86 -32.48 16.35 -4.89
C THR A 86 -32.84 16.77 -3.46
N GLN A 87 -34.10 16.57 -3.09
CA GLN A 87 -34.66 17.06 -1.82
C GLN A 87 -34.24 16.20 -0.62
N PRO A 88 -34.28 16.74 0.62
CA PRO A 88 -33.91 15.98 1.81
C PRO A 88 -35.01 14.97 2.18
N GLY A 89 -34.74 13.69 1.96
CA GLY A 89 -35.59 12.59 2.43
C GLY A 89 -34.75 11.39 2.87
N ASN A 90 -34.88 11.02 4.15
CA ASN A 90 -34.73 9.68 4.75
C ASN A 90 -33.58 8.72 4.35
N ASP A 91 -32.51 9.17 3.71
CA ASP A 91 -31.33 8.33 3.43
C ASP A 91 -30.46 8.12 4.69
N GLU A 92 -30.99 7.37 5.66
CA GLU A 92 -30.23 6.72 6.74
C GLU A 92 -29.52 5.44 6.22
N GLU A 93 -29.06 5.49 4.97
CA GLU A 93 -28.39 4.38 4.30
C GLU A 93 -26.97 4.23 4.85
N SER A 94 -26.68 3.06 5.44
CA SER A 94 -25.42 2.75 6.13
C SER A 94 -24.21 2.94 5.20
N LYS A 95 -23.53 4.08 5.36
CA LYS A 95 -22.40 4.49 4.53
C LYS A 95 -21.26 3.51 4.70
N SER A 96 -20.77 2.94 3.59
CA SER A 96 -19.85 1.82 3.59
C SER A 96 -18.39 2.20 3.90
N ILE A 97 -18.14 2.75 5.09
CA ILE A 97 -16.87 3.23 5.67
C ILE A 97 -15.95 2.06 6.07
N GLU A 98 -16.03 0.95 5.33
CA GLU A 98 -16.17 -0.35 5.99
C GLU A 98 -14.90 -1.23 5.99
N SER A 99 -13.89 -0.92 5.18
CA SER A 99 -12.74 -1.84 4.97
C SER A 99 -11.36 -1.19 5.14
N VAL A 100 -11.27 0.14 5.18
CA VAL A 100 -9.99 0.87 5.33
C VAL A 100 -9.50 0.91 6.79
N LEU A 101 -10.43 0.77 7.74
CA LEU A 101 -10.24 1.17 9.13
C LEU A 101 -9.23 0.31 9.91
N LEU A 102 -8.74 -0.79 9.33
CA LEU A 102 -7.66 -1.58 9.93
C LEU A 102 -6.37 -0.76 10.10
N LEU A 103 -6.02 0.13 9.16
CA LEU A 103 -4.78 0.91 9.26
C LEU A 103 -4.85 2.02 10.34
N PRO A 104 -5.90 2.86 10.43
CA PRO A 104 -6.10 3.80 11.54
C PRO A 104 -6.02 3.14 12.92
N VAL A 105 -6.58 1.92 13.05
CA VAL A 105 -6.53 1.14 14.30
C VAL A 105 -5.09 0.84 14.77
N PHE A 106 -4.15 0.60 13.85
CA PHE A 106 -2.74 0.38 14.19
C PHE A 106 -1.91 1.66 14.28
N MET A 107 -2.36 2.78 13.69
CA MET A 107 -1.77 4.10 13.90
C MET A 107 -1.89 4.55 15.36
N GLN A 108 -2.95 4.13 16.07
CA GLN A 108 -3.11 4.33 17.51
C GLN A 108 -2.04 3.62 18.36
N ARG A 109 -1.26 2.69 17.79
CA ARG A 109 -0.12 2.03 18.42
C ARG A 109 1.23 2.63 18.03
N ARG A 110 1.27 3.93 17.71
CA ARG A 110 2.48 4.69 17.31
C ARG A 110 3.67 4.65 18.28
N ASP A 111 3.46 4.21 19.52
CA ASP A 111 4.50 3.93 20.52
C ASP A 111 5.34 2.68 20.20
N THR A 112 4.71 1.70 19.53
CA THR A 112 5.20 0.33 19.34
C THR A 112 5.26 -0.09 17.87
N LEU A 113 4.41 0.50 17.03
CA LEU A 113 4.31 0.25 15.60
C LEU A 113 4.73 1.48 14.78
N GLN A 114 5.33 1.21 13.62
CA GLN A 114 5.49 2.17 12.53
C GLN A 114 4.62 1.70 11.36
N CYS A 115 3.61 2.51 11.00
CA CYS A 115 2.67 2.19 9.94
C CYS A 115 3.20 2.67 8.58
N VAL A 116 3.06 1.85 7.53
CA VAL A 116 3.44 2.18 6.15
C VAL A 116 2.29 1.83 5.21
N HIS A 117 1.92 2.78 4.34
CA HIS A 117 0.78 2.64 3.45
C HIS A 117 1.17 2.39 1.99
N GLU A 118 0.80 1.20 1.51
CA GLU A 118 0.93 0.69 0.14
C GLU A 118 2.31 0.93 -0.53
N PRO A 119 3.43 0.66 0.15
CA PRO A 119 4.76 0.98 -0.37
C PRO A 119 5.10 0.25 -1.67
N PHE A 120 4.51 -0.91 -1.97
CA PHE A 120 4.79 -1.60 -3.25
C PHE A 120 4.05 -1.01 -4.45
N GLY A 121 3.02 -0.19 -4.23
CA GLY A 121 2.36 0.60 -5.28
C GLY A 121 3.32 1.55 -6.00
N ASP A 122 4.31 2.09 -5.26
CA ASP A 122 5.29 3.06 -5.76
C ASP A 122 6.07 2.48 -6.96
N ALA A 123 6.59 1.26 -6.83
CA ALA A 123 7.27 0.55 -7.91
C ALA A 123 6.30 -0.01 -8.95
N PHE A 124 5.15 -0.54 -8.53
CA PHE A 124 4.16 -1.19 -9.40
C PHE A 124 3.53 -0.24 -10.45
N TYR A 125 3.28 1.01 -10.08
CA TYR A 125 2.66 2.02 -10.95
C TYR A 125 3.66 2.95 -11.65
N PHE A 126 4.65 3.48 -10.91
CA PHE A 126 5.44 4.64 -11.37
C PHE A 126 6.89 4.31 -11.71
N GLY A 127 7.46 3.30 -11.06
CA GLY A 127 8.88 2.96 -11.15
C GLY A 127 9.36 2.47 -12.52
N PRO A 128 10.69 2.24 -12.66
CA PRO A 128 11.26 1.59 -13.83
C PRO A 128 10.88 0.10 -13.92
N GLU A 129 10.47 -0.51 -12.81
CA GLU A 129 10.03 -1.91 -12.70
C GLU A 129 8.49 -2.06 -12.68
N ARG A 130 7.74 -1.04 -13.11
CA ARG A 130 6.26 -1.06 -13.09
C ARG A 130 5.67 -2.23 -13.89
N MET A 131 4.59 -2.80 -13.36
CA MET A 131 3.76 -3.80 -14.03
C MET A 131 2.42 -3.22 -14.51
N SER A 132 1.97 -2.11 -13.92
CA SER A 132 0.75 -1.42 -14.37
C SER A 132 0.97 -0.67 -15.69
N ARG A 133 -0.06 -0.68 -16.54
CA ARG A 133 -0.14 0.15 -17.75
C ARG A 133 -0.70 1.55 -17.49
N ARG A 134 -1.29 1.79 -16.31
CA ARG A 134 -2.07 3.00 -15.98
C ARG A 134 -1.31 4.31 -16.24
N TYR A 135 -0.02 4.35 -15.92
CA TYR A 135 0.87 5.50 -16.14
C TYR A 135 1.98 5.21 -17.15
N GLU A 136 1.83 4.18 -17.99
CA GLU A 136 2.88 3.79 -18.95
C GLU A 136 3.12 4.87 -20.00
N GLY A 137 2.05 5.43 -20.55
CA GLY A 137 2.10 6.54 -21.51
C GLY A 137 2.27 7.92 -20.88
N ASP A 138 2.23 8.03 -19.54
CA ASP A 138 2.24 9.30 -18.81
C ASP A 138 3.50 9.42 -17.93
N GLU A 139 4.60 9.78 -18.58
CA GLU A 139 5.85 10.08 -17.88
C GLU A 139 5.73 11.27 -16.91
N LYS A 140 4.86 12.24 -17.19
CA LYS A 140 4.66 13.41 -16.33
C LYS A 140 4.07 12.98 -14.99
N ALA A 141 2.98 12.20 -15.00
CA ALA A 141 2.39 11.67 -13.78
C ALA A 141 3.37 10.79 -12.99
N ARG A 142 4.19 9.96 -13.67
CA ARG A 142 5.24 9.18 -12.99
C ARG A 142 6.26 10.07 -12.28
N VAL A 143 6.75 11.14 -12.91
CA VAL A 143 7.71 12.07 -12.30
C VAL A 143 7.06 12.89 -11.17
N GLU A 144 5.85 13.42 -11.39
CA GLU A 144 5.12 14.22 -10.39
C GLU A 144 4.68 13.41 -9.17
N SER A 145 4.55 12.08 -9.28
CA SER A 145 4.33 11.19 -8.12
C SER A 145 5.51 11.15 -7.13
N GLY A 146 6.72 11.54 -7.55
CA GLY A 146 7.95 11.35 -6.79
C GLY A 146 8.53 9.92 -6.83
N PHE A 147 7.78 8.95 -7.38
CA PHE A 147 8.15 7.52 -7.36
C PHE A 147 8.68 6.97 -8.70
N ALA A 148 8.97 7.84 -9.68
CA ALA A 148 9.50 7.44 -11.01
C ALA A 148 10.78 6.58 -10.97
N HIS A 149 11.52 6.61 -9.86
CA HIS A 149 12.76 5.85 -9.65
C HIS A 149 12.62 4.73 -8.60
N SER A 150 11.43 4.52 -8.03
CA SER A 150 11.19 3.47 -7.03
C SER A 150 11.28 2.08 -7.65
N THR A 151 12.28 1.31 -7.21
CA THR A 151 12.42 -0.14 -7.48
C THR A 151 11.88 -0.95 -6.32
N TYR A 152 11.53 -2.22 -6.54
CA TYR A 152 11.17 -3.11 -5.42
C TYR A 152 12.30 -3.20 -4.39
N GLN A 153 13.57 -3.21 -4.83
CA GLN A 153 14.71 -3.18 -3.91
C GLN A 153 14.71 -1.91 -3.05
N SER A 154 14.52 -0.73 -3.63
CA SER A 154 14.52 0.54 -2.86
C SER A 154 13.42 0.58 -1.80
N ILE A 155 12.29 -0.07 -2.06
CA ILE A 155 11.20 -0.24 -1.08
C ILE A 155 11.63 -1.18 0.04
N PHE A 156 12.21 -2.36 -0.27
CA PHE A 156 12.76 -3.24 0.76
C PHE A 156 13.85 -2.57 1.62
N GLU A 157 14.75 -1.79 1.02
CA GLU A 157 15.79 -1.03 1.73
C GLU A 157 15.21 0.10 2.60
N ARG A 158 14.10 0.72 2.16
CA ARG A 158 13.32 1.66 2.99
C ARG A 158 12.73 0.96 4.21
N LEU A 159 12.04 -0.16 4.01
CA LEU A 159 11.42 -0.92 5.10
C LEU A 159 12.47 -1.48 6.09
N GLU A 160 13.62 -1.98 5.61
CA GLU A 160 14.71 -2.42 6.49
C GLU A 160 15.30 -1.28 7.32
N ARG A 161 15.36 -0.05 6.78
CA ARG A 161 15.79 1.13 7.52
C ARG A 161 14.77 1.55 8.59
N GLU A 162 13.49 1.65 8.23
CA GLU A 162 12.42 2.02 9.17
C GLU A 162 12.29 0.98 10.30
N ALA A 163 12.40 -0.32 10.00
CA ALA A 163 12.42 -1.38 11.01
C ALA A 163 13.65 -1.30 11.95
N ALA A 164 14.76 -0.72 11.49
CA ALA A 164 15.97 -0.55 12.31
C ALA A 164 15.85 0.61 13.34
N GLU A 165 14.81 1.44 13.24
CA GLU A 165 14.51 2.50 14.22
C GLU A 165 13.89 1.96 15.52
N GLY A 166 13.53 0.67 15.55
CA GLY A 166 13.18 -0.06 16.77
C GLY A 166 11.68 -0.29 17.01
N LYS A 167 10.80 0.32 16.20
CA LYS A 167 9.38 -0.03 16.15
C LYS A 167 9.16 -1.23 15.22
N ARG A 168 8.13 -2.05 15.49
CA ARG A 168 7.71 -3.09 14.54
C ARG A 168 6.98 -2.43 13.37
N LEU A 169 7.24 -2.87 12.14
CA LEU A 169 6.51 -2.36 10.99
C LEU A 169 5.12 -3.01 10.89
N PHE A 170 4.12 -2.20 10.60
CA PHE A 170 2.81 -2.62 10.12
C PHE A 170 2.58 -2.01 8.72
N ILE A 171 2.45 -2.86 7.71
CA ILE A 171 2.24 -2.45 6.32
C ILE A 171 0.82 -2.83 5.91
N LYS A 172 0.06 -1.87 5.40
CA LYS A 172 -1.14 -2.16 4.59
C LYS A 172 -0.70 -2.09 3.14
N ASP A 173 -0.78 -3.20 2.41
CA ASP A 173 -0.45 -3.26 0.98
C ASP A 173 -1.57 -3.98 0.19
N ILE A 174 -1.42 -4.05 -1.14
CA ILE A 174 -2.33 -4.75 -2.03
C ILE A 174 -1.50 -5.77 -2.81
N ILE A 175 -1.82 -7.05 -2.65
CA ILE A 175 -0.92 -8.11 -3.14
C ILE A 175 -0.78 -8.14 -4.67
N HIS A 176 -1.73 -7.54 -5.38
CA HIS A 176 -1.66 -7.27 -6.82
C HIS A 176 -0.37 -6.52 -7.20
N TYR A 177 0.18 -5.66 -6.33
CA TYR A 177 1.44 -4.97 -6.58
C TYR A 177 2.66 -5.90 -6.63
N LEU A 178 2.57 -7.12 -6.09
CA LEU A 178 3.65 -8.11 -6.10
C LEU A 178 3.46 -9.21 -7.16
N VAL A 179 2.32 -9.26 -7.85
CA VAL A 179 1.93 -10.38 -8.72
C VAL A 179 1.71 -9.89 -10.15
N PRO A 180 2.18 -10.61 -11.19
CA PRO A 180 1.90 -10.22 -12.57
C PRO A 180 0.40 -10.14 -12.86
N PRO A 181 -0.07 -9.02 -13.45
CA PRO A 181 -1.50 -8.81 -13.71
C PRO A 181 -1.99 -9.74 -14.82
N SER A 182 -3.27 -10.13 -14.75
CA SER A 182 -3.96 -10.95 -15.76
C SER A 182 -3.33 -12.33 -15.99
N GLY A 183 -2.77 -12.95 -14.94
CA GLY A 183 -2.22 -14.30 -15.00
C GLY A 183 -0.96 -14.48 -15.84
N GLN A 184 -0.20 -13.39 -16.10
CA GLN A 184 1.06 -13.47 -16.83
C GLN A 184 2.14 -14.26 -16.05
N PRO A 185 3.13 -14.89 -16.73
CA PRO A 185 4.11 -15.75 -16.06
C PRO A 185 5.00 -15.00 -15.05
N PRO A 186 5.17 -15.50 -13.81
CA PRO A 186 6.03 -14.84 -12.83
C PRO A 186 7.50 -14.81 -13.25
N SER A 187 8.19 -13.76 -12.80
CA SER A 187 9.61 -13.48 -13.05
C SER A 187 10.11 -12.53 -11.96
N ILE A 188 11.28 -12.77 -11.37
CA ILE A 188 11.76 -11.95 -10.24
C ILE A 188 12.11 -10.52 -10.72
N ALA A 189 11.66 -9.49 -10.00
CA ALA A 189 11.98 -8.10 -10.36
C ALA A 189 13.51 -7.88 -10.45
N PRO A 190 14.02 -7.22 -11.51
CA PRO A 190 15.46 -7.12 -11.77
C PRO A 190 16.32 -6.67 -10.59
N SER A 191 15.85 -5.68 -9.82
CA SER A 191 16.53 -5.16 -8.62
C SER A 191 16.61 -6.16 -7.46
N LEU A 192 15.75 -7.18 -7.44
CA LEU A 192 15.72 -8.22 -6.41
C LEU A 192 16.64 -9.42 -6.75
N LEU A 193 17.26 -9.43 -7.93
CA LEU A 193 18.21 -10.48 -8.33
C LEU A 193 19.52 -10.37 -7.56
N LYS A 194 19.78 -11.34 -6.68
CA LYS A 194 21.07 -11.48 -5.99
C LYS A 194 22.15 -11.96 -6.96
N ILE A 195 22.84 -11.02 -7.61
CA ILE A 195 24.05 -11.31 -8.39
C ILE A 195 25.10 -11.93 -7.45
N LYS A 196 25.36 -13.23 -7.60
CA LYS A 196 26.50 -13.88 -6.95
C LYS A 196 27.78 -13.30 -7.56
N ARG A 197 28.47 -12.40 -6.83
CA ARG A 197 29.87 -12.07 -7.10
C ARG A 197 30.71 -13.34 -6.94
N GLY A 198 30.98 -14.01 -8.05
CA GLY A 198 31.86 -15.18 -8.07
C GLY A 198 33.29 -14.79 -7.73
N VAL A 199 33.80 -15.28 -6.60
CA VAL A 199 35.24 -15.48 -6.46
C VAL A 199 35.58 -16.66 -7.35
N GLY A 200 36.47 -16.44 -8.31
CA GLY A 200 36.52 -17.25 -9.53
C GLY A 200 36.94 -18.71 -9.33
N THR A 201 36.35 -19.58 -10.14
CA THR A 201 37.05 -20.66 -10.83
C THR A 201 36.42 -20.78 -12.21
N GLN A 202 37.23 -20.94 -13.24
CA GLN A 202 36.77 -20.91 -14.63
C GLN A 202 36.07 -22.23 -14.96
N ASP A 203 34.90 -22.16 -15.60
CA ASP A 203 34.60 -22.91 -16.84
C ASP A 203 33.22 -22.52 -17.42
N GLY A 204 33.20 -22.12 -18.70
CA GLY A 204 32.14 -22.59 -19.60
C GLY A 204 30.80 -21.85 -19.78
N ASN A 205 30.65 -20.57 -19.39
CA ASN A 205 29.79 -19.55 -20.06
C ASN A 205 29.60 -18.32 -19.15
N VAL A 206 30.34 -17.25 -19.43
CA VAL A 206 30.29 -16.01 -18.64
C VAL A 206 29.62 -14.91 -19.45
N VAL A 207 28.45 -14.45 -18.98
CA VAL A 207 27.98 -13.09 -19.26
C VAL A 207 28.80 -12.12 -18.41
N ASP A 208 29.46 -11.17 -19.06
CA ASP A 208 30.54 -10.38 -18.46
C ASP A 208 29.98 -9.35 -17.44
N PRO A 209 30.45 -9.30 -16.16
CA PRO A 209 29.81 -8.49 -15.12
C PRO A 209 29.93 -6.96 -15.26
N VAL A 210 30.61 -6.47 -16.29
CA VAL A 210 30.91 -5.03 -16.46
C VAL A 210 29.74 -4.26 -17.10
N SER A 211 28.79 -4.94 -17.76
CA SER A 211 27.70 -4.26 -18.50
C SER A 211 26.48 -3.84 -17.65
N ILE A 212 26.36 -4.26 -16.39
CA ILE A 212 25.17 -3.98 -15.56
C ILE A 212 25.35 -2.74 -14.66
N LEU A 213 26.59 -2.35 -14.34
CA LEU A 213 26.89 -1.18 -13.50
C LEU A 213 27.07 0.13 -14.29
N ALA A 214 26.79 0.12 -15.60
CA ALA A 214 26.81 1.28 -16.48
C ALA A 214 25.64 1.25 -17.48
N ALA A 215 24.50 0.69 -17.07
CA ALA A 215 23.23 0.94 -17.76
C ALA A 215 22.75 2.37 -17.46
N GLU A 216 23.44 3.35 -18.06
CA GLU A 216 22.79 4.58 -18.51
C GLU A 216 21.46 4.21 -19.20
N PRO A 217 20.39 5.00 -19.03
CA PRO A 217 19.09 4.66 -19.62
C PRO A 217 19.26 4.48 -21.13
N SER A 218 19.11 3.25 -21.60
CA SER A 218 19.34 2.87 -23.00
C SER A 218 18.53 3.77 -23.91
N SER A 219 19.21 4.66 -24.61
CA SER A 219 18.62 5.64 -25.53
C SER A 219 18.06 5.01 -26.81
N ASN A 220 18.11 3.68 -26.93
CA ASN A 220 17.37 2.92 -27.92
C ASN A 220 15.89 2.84 -27.53
N VAL A 221 15.14 3.84 -28.01
CA VAL A 221 13.68 3.90 -27.97
C VAL A 221 13.08 2.74 -28.78
N ASN A 222 12.93 1.60 -28.13
CA ASN A 222 11.81 0.70 -28.38
C ASN A 222 10.89 0.80 -27.17
N LYS A 223 9.66 1.30 -27.39
CA LYS A 223 8.63 1.50 -26.36
C LYS A 223 8.07 0.15 -25.87
N LYS A 224 8.90 -0.67 -25.23
CA LYS A 224 8.49 -1.93 -24.63
C LYS A 224 8.04 -1.68 -23.19
N THR A 225 6.93 -2.30 -22.82
CA THR A 225 6.47 -2.41 -21.43
C THR A 225 7.60 -2.94 -20.56
N PRO A 226 7.86 -2.39 -19.35
CA PRO A 226 8.96 -2.87 -18.51
C PRO A 226 8.78 -4.33 -18.07
N TYR A 227 7.53 -4.77 -17.96
CA TYR A 227 7.13 -6.16 -17.74
C TYR A 227 6.56 -6.76 -19.06
N PRO A 228 6.77 -8.04 -19.41
CA PRO A 228 7.50 -9.07 -18.66
C PRO A 228 9.01 -8.82 -18.59
N TYR A 229 9.59 -9.12 -17.42
CA TYR A 229 11.03 -9.00 -17.18
C TYR A 229 11.80 -10.12 -17.88
N ASP A 230 13.04 -9.86 -18.29
CA ASP A 230 13.97 -10.86 -18.83
C ASP A 230 14.76 -11.56 -17.70
N THR A 231 14.04 -12.03 -16.69
CA THR A 231 14.60 -12.54 -15.42
C THR A 231 13.97 -13.88 -15.07
N PRO A 232 14.71 -14.77 -14.38
CA PRO A 232 14.18 -16.08 -14.02
C PRO A 232 13.04 -15.96 -12.99
N ALA A 233 12.08 -16.88 -13.09
CA ALA A 233 11.11 -17.15 -12.04
C ALA A 233 11.74 -17.98 -10.90
N GLU A 234 11.19 -17.88 -9.70
CA GLU A 234 11.35 -18.94 -8.69
C GLU A 234 10.26 -20.00 -8.88
N VAL A 235 10.61 -21.27 -8.61
CA VAL A 235 9.70 -22.41 -8.79
C VAL A 235 8.43 -22.23 -7.94
N ASP A 236 7.27 -22.32 -8.60
CA ASP A 236 5.93 -22.14 -8.02
C ASP A 236 5.64 -20.77 -7.37
N ASN A 237 6.58 -19.81 -7.37
CA ASN A 237 6.38 -18.48 -6.80
C ASN A 237 5.51 -17.63 -7.75
N PRO A 238 4.30 -17.21 -7.36
CA PRO A 238 3.43 -16.42 -8.22
C PRO A 238 3.80 -14.93 -8.26
N THR A 239 4.79 -14.49 -7.47
CA THR A 239 5.16 -13.08 -7.31
C THR A 239 6.43 -12.71 -8.06
N VAL A 240 6.68 -11.40 -8.18
CA VAL A 240 7.97 -10.85 -8.62
C VAL A 240 9.01 -10.76 -7.49
N VAL A 241 8.68 -11.22 -6.28
CA VAL A 241 9.49 -11.09 -5.07
C VAL A 241 10.05 -12.46 -4.64
N PRO A 242 11.38 -12.59 -4.42
CA PRO A 242 11.98 -13.83 -3.94
C PRO A 242 11.37 -14.34 -2.62
N ALA A 243 11.20 -15.66 -2.50
CA ALA A 243 10.65 -16.32 -1.31
C ALA A 243 11.40 -15.95 -0.02
N ALA A 244 12.72 -15.76 -0.13
CA ALA A 244 13.59 -15.33 0.97
C ALA A 244 13.35 -13.87 1.45
N MET A 245 12.59 -13.07 0.70
CA MET A 245 12.14 -11.74 1.11
C MET A 245 10.66 -11.73 1.48
N LEU A 246 9.83 -12.57 0.85
CA LEU A 246 8.49 -12.87 1.37
C LEU A 246 8.55 -13.41 2.82
N GLY A 247 9.55 -14.23 3.15
CA GLY A 247 9.80 -14.75 4.50
C GLY A 247 10.23 -13.72 5.56
N LYS A 248 10.25 -12.41 5.25
CA LYS A 248 10.39 -11.32 6.23
C LYS A 248 9.03 -10.79 6.73
N PHE A 249 7.94 -11.20 6.10
CA PHE A 249 6.59 -10.75 6.45
C PHE A 249 5.83 -11.82 7.23
N HIS A 250 5.12 -11.38 8.27
CA HIS A 250 3.93 -12.05 8.79
C HIS A 250 2.76 -11.58 7.92
N PHE A 251 2.10 -12.50 7.23
CA PHE A 251 1.01 -12.18 6.31
C PHE A 251 -0.36 -12.28 6.96
N THR A 252 -1.14 -11.23 6.76
CA THR A 252 -2.56 -11.11 7.07
C THR A 252 -3.31 -10.82 5.79
N PHE A 253 -4.46 -11.46 5.55
CA PHE A 253 -5.26 -11.26 4.34
C PHE A 253 -6.58 -10.58 4.68
N LEU A 254 -6.82 -9.40 4.10
CA LEU A 254 -8.11 -8.71 4.21
C LEU A 254 -8.92 -8.99 2.95
N ILE A 255 -10.12 -9.54 3.11
CA ILE A 255 -11.04 -9.84 2.01
C ILE A 255 -12.39 -9.15 2.23
N ARG A 256 -13.08 -8.83 1.13
CA ARG A 256 -14.41 -8.21 1.13
C ARG A 256 -15.28 -8.91 0.09
N ASP A 257 -16.59 -8.96 0.29
CA ASP A 257 -17.49 -9.53 -0.72
C ASP A 257 -17.43 -8.70 -2.03
N PRO A 258 -17.18 -9.32 -3.20
CA PRO A 258 -17.17 -8.64 -4.49
C PRO A 258 -18.40 -7.77 -4.77
N HIS A 259 -19.59 -8.12 -4.26
CA HIS A 259 -20.81 -7.32 -4.41
C HIS A 259 -20.70 -5.90 -3.81
N TYR A 260 -19.76 -5.68 -2.88
CA TYR A 260 -19.50 -4.37 -2.29
C TYR A 260 -18.19 -3.75 -2.77
N SER A 261 -17.16 -4.57 -3.01
CA SER A 261 -15.82 -4.08 -3.36
C SER A 261 -15.69 -3.65 -4.83
N ILE A 262 -16.25 -4.43 -5.77
CA ILE A 262 -16.21 -4.15 -7.21
C ILE A 262 -16.99 -2.87 -7.57
N PRO A 263 -18.25 -2.66 -7.14
CA PRO A 263 -18.95 -1.40 -7.39
C PRO A 263 -18.36 -0.21 -6.61
N SER A 264 -17.60 -0.47 -5.54
CA SER A 264 -16.79 0.54 -4.84
C SER A 264 -15.64 1.01 -5.73
N TYR A 265 -14.81 0.08 -6.23
CA TYR A 265 -13.70 0.38 -7.12
C TYR A 265 -14.17 0.98 -8.45
N TYR A 266 -15.21 0.44 -9.09
CA TYR A 266 -15.78 0.98 -10.33
C TYR A 266 -16.21 2.46 -10.20
N ARG A 267 -16.73 2.87 -9.03
CA ARG A 267 -17.08 4.26 -8.79
C ARG A 267 -15.85 5.17 -8.74
N CYS A 268 -14.70 4.68 -8.26
CA CYS A 268 -13.44 5.41 -8.27
C CYS A 268 -12.88 5.62 -9.69
N THR A 269 -13.46 4.97 -10.70
CA THR A 269 -13.04 5.07 -12.10
C THR A 269 -14.03 5.77 -13.04
N ILE A 270 -14.95 6.56 -12.48
CA ILE A 270 -15.96 7.33 -13.25
C ILE A 270 -16.17 8.74 -12.66
N PRO A 271 -16.75 9.68 -13.44
CA PRO A 271 -17.04 11.03 -12.95
C PRO A 271 -17.99 11.06 -11.73
N PRO A 272 -17.80 11.99 -10.78
CA PRO A 272 -16.76 13.02 -10.75
C PRO A 272 -15.44 12.56 -10.07
N LEU A 273 -15.33 11.29 -9.69
CA LEU A 273 -14.27 10.80 -8.80
C LEU A 273 -12.99 10.45 -9.56
N ASP A 274 -13.10 10.02 -10.82
CA ASP A 274 -11.98 9.82 -11.76
C ASP A 274 -11.02 11.03 -11.86
N ALA A 275 -11.56 12.25 -11.83
CA ALA A 275 -10.80 13.50 -11.85
C ALA A 275 -9.99 13.76 -10.57
N ILE A 276 -10.30 13.08 -9.46
CA ILE A 276 -9.57 13.16 -8.18
C ILE A 276 -8.58 11.99 -8.08
N THR A 277 -9.02 10.78 -8.43
CA THR A 277 -8.21 9.56 -8.34
C THR A 277 -7.16 9.47 -9.45
N GLY A 278 -7.40 10.10 -10.59
CA GLY A 278 -6.62 9.92 -11.82
C GLY A 278 -6.88 8.58 -12.51
N PHE A 279 -7.90 7.82 -12.08
CA PHE A 279 -8.26 6.53 -12.65
C PHE A 279 -9.43 6.72 -13.62
N TYR A 280 -9.15 6.82 -14.92
CA TYR A 280 -10.19 7.03 -15.95
C TYR A 280 -10.73 5.74 -16.58
N ASP A 281 -10.10 4.60 -16.27
CA ASP A 281 -10.48 3.27 -16.73
C ASP A 281 -10.55 2.28 -15.56
N PHE A 282 -11.62 1.47 -15.57
CA PHE A 282 -11.79 0.30 -14.71
C PHE A 282 -10.93 -0.86 -15.21
N TYR A 283 -9.86 -1.18 -14.49
CA TYR A 283 -9.01 -2.33 -14.79
C TYR A 283 -9.36 -3.47 -13.84
N GLU A 284 -10.23 -4.38 -14.29
CA GLU A 284 -10.67 -5.50 -13.45
C GLU A 284 -9.51 -6.33 -12.89
N SER A 285 -8.40 -6.45 -13.62
CA SER A 285 -7.20 -7.13 -13.14
C SER A 285 -6.67 -6.56 -11.83
N GLU A 286 -6.89 -5.28 -11.54
CA GLU A 286 -6.46 -4.66 -10.29
C GLU A 286 -7.27 -5.19 -9.07
N ALA A 287 -8.47 -5.77 -9.27
CA ALA A 287 -9.35 -6.24 -8.19
C ALA A 287 -8.66 -7.20 -7.19
N GLY A 288 -7.68 -8.00 -7.62
CA GLY A 288 -6.72 -8.65 -6.72
C GLY A 288 -7.14 -9.97 -6.09
N TYR A 289 -8.36 -10.48 -6.34
CA TYR A 289 -8.85 -11.70 -5.67
C TYR A 289 -8.09 -12.96 -6.09
N ASP A 290 -7.73 -13.09 -7.37
CA ASP A 290 -6.98 -14.24 -7.85
C ASP A 290 -5.53 -14.19 -7.33
N GLU A 291 -4.95 -13.00 -7.25
CA GLU A 291 -3.62 -12.75 -6.71
C GLU A 291 -3.55 -13.07 -5.21
N VAL A 292 -4.53 -12.62 -4.42
CA VAL A 292 -4.69 -12.98 -3.00
C VAL A 292 -4.71 -14.49 -2.83
N ARG A 293 -5.52 -15.21 -3.61
CA ARG A 293 -5.60 -16.67 -3.53
C ARG A 293 -4.29 -17.36 -3.94
N ARG A 294 -3.70 -16.98 -5.08
CA ARG A 294 -2.46 -17.58 -5.58
C ARG A 294 -1.31 -17.41 -4.60
N VAL A 295 -1.16 -16.22 -4.02
CA VAL A 295 -0.13 -15.94 -3.02
C VAL A 295 -0.42 -16.65 -1.70
N PHE A 296 -1.67 -16.67 -1.23
CA PHE A 296 -2.07 -17.42 -0.03
C PHE A 296 -1.75 -18.93 -0.13
N ASP A 297 -2.12 -19.57 -1.23
CA ASP A 297 -1.86 -21.00 -1.44
C ASP A 297 -0.35 -21.29 -1.59
N TYR A 298 0.41 -20.38 -2.23
CA TYR A 298 1.87 -20.47 -2.29
C TYR A 298 2.51 -20.35 -0.90
N LEU A 299 2.16 -19.33 -0.11
CA LEU A 299 2.70 -19.11 1.24
C LEU A 299 2.36 -20.27 2.20
N ARG A 300 1.19 -20.90 2.04
CA ARG A 300 0.85 -22.15 2.73
C ARG A 300 1.72 -23.32 2.26
N LYS A 301 1.93 -23.48 0.95
CA LYS A 301 2.79 -24.54 0.37
C LYS A 301 4.23 -24.45 0.88
N ILE A 302 4.81 -23.25 0.94
CA ILE A 302 6.17 -23.01 1.48
C ILE A 302 6.22 -22.84 3.01
N ARG A 303 5.08 -22.98 3.71
CA ARG A 303 4.93 -22.95 5.17
C ARG A 303 5.35 -21.62 5.84
N LEU A 304 5.19 -20.50 5.13
CA LEU A 304 5.25 -19.17 5.74
C LEU A 304 3.93 -18.80 6.44
N VAL A 305 2.81 -19.41 6.05
CA VAL A 305 1.49 -19.21 6.66
C VAL A 305 0.88 -20.57 7.03
N GLY A 306 0.37 -20.72 8.25
CA GLY A 306 -0.24 -21.96 8.75
C GLY A 306 0.75 -23.03 9.23
N PRO A 307 0.31 -24.29 9.46
CA PRO A 307 -0.95 -24.91 9.03
C PRO A 307 -2.14 -24.71 10.00
N HIS A 308 -1.91 -24.09 11.15
CA HIS A 308 -2.96 -23.74 12.11
C HIS A 308 -3.72 -22.51 11.61
N ASP A 309 -5.03 -22.46 11.82
CA ASP A 309 -5.80 -21.24 11.64
C ASP A 309 -5.75 -20.37 12.90
N ALA A 310 -5.98 -19.06 12.73
CA ALA A 310 -6.11 -18.15 13.87
C ALA A 310 -7.29 -18.53 14.79
N ASN A 311 -8.19 -19.42 14.35
CA ASN A 311 -9.29 -19.96 15.14
C ASN A 311 -8.83 -20.97 16.22
N GLY A 312 -7.61 -21.51 16.11
CA GLY A 312 -7.03 -22.45 17.07
C GLY A 312 -7.21 -23.93 16.69
N ASN A 313 -7.60 -24.23 15.45
CA ASN A 313 -7.74 -25.60 14.97
C ASN A 313 -6.36 -26.20 14.60
N ALA A 314 -6.12 -27.44 15.01
CA ALA A 314 -4.85 -28.13 14.82
C ALA A 314 -4.46 -28.33 13.34
N THR A 315 -5.43 -28.30 12.42
CA THR A 315 -5.20 -28.28 10.96
C THR A 315 -6.34 -27.55 10.26
N ALA A 316 -6.04 -26.46 9.54
CA ALA A 316 -7.00 -25.85 8.64
C ALA A 316 -7.22 -26.77 7.42
N THR A 317 -8.37 -27.47 7.38
CA THR A 317 -8.72 -28.49 6.37
C THR A 317 -9.14 -27.91 5.01
N GLY A 318 -8.42 -26.90 4.55
CA GLY A 318 -8.39 -26.51 3.14
C GLY A 318 -7.51 -27.49 2.36
N ALA A 319 -8.13 -28.54 1.82
CA ALA A 319 -7.44 -29.64 1.14
C ALA A 319 -6.52 -29.17 0.02
N SER A 320 -5.23 -29.45 0.15
CA SER A 320 -4.26 -29.30 -0.93
C SER A 320 -4.48 -30.41 -1.97
N ASN A 321 -5.23 -30.10 -3.03
CA ASN A 321 -5.27 -30.93 -4.24
C ASN A 321 -3.92 -30.82 -4.97
N GLY A 322 -2.92 -31.53 -4.43
CA GLY A 322 -1.55 -31.55 -4.90
C GLY A 322 -0.82 -32.71 -4.24
N VAL A 323 -0.88 -33.88 -4.87
CA VAL A 323 -0.06 -35.03 -4.49
C VAL A 323 1.39 -34.67 -4.74
N TYR A 324 2.17 -34.49 -3.68
CA TYR A 324 3.62 -34.34 -3.79
C TYR A 324 4.35 -35.38 -2.96
N VAL A 325 5.05 -36.23 -3.72
CA VAL A 325 6.10 -37.15 -3.27
C VAL A 325 7.26 -36.32 -2.71
N ASN A 326 8.02 -36.89 -1.77
CA ASN A 326 9.23 -36.27 -1.25
C ASN A 326 10.19 -35.91 -2.39
N GLY A 327 10.39 -34.61 -2.62
CA GLY A 327 11.43 -34.08 -3.50
C GLY A 327 12.50 -33.40 -2.66
N ASP A 328 13.64 -34.07 -2.51
CA ASP A 328 14.85 -33.45 -1.94
C ASP A 328 15.32 -32.30 -2.84
N GLY A 329 15.64 -31.13 -2.28
CA GLY A 329 16.11 -30.06 -3.17
C GLY A 329 16.23 -28.62 -2.68
N VAL A 330 16.04 -28.29 -1.40
CA VAL A 330 16.51 -26.98 -0.89
C VAL A 330 17.23 -27.20 0.43
N ASN A 331 18.49 -26.74 0.51
CA ASN A 331 19.25 -26.64 1.76
C ASN A 331 18.69 -25.49 2.62
N GLY A 332 17.44 -25.65 3.06
CA GLY A 332 16.81 -24.79 4.04
C GLY A 332 17.43 -25.05 5.39
N SER A 333 18.14 -24.06 5.93
CA SER A 333 18.59 -24.06 7.33
C SER A 333 17.40 -24.40 8.22
N ALA A 334 17.50 -25.49 9.00
CA ALA A 334 16.38 -26.03 9.74
C ALA A 334 15.77 -24.96 10.66
N VAL A 335 14.58 -24.47 10.30
CA VAL A 335 13.86 -23.47 11.10
C VAL A 335 13.66 -24.08 12.49
N PRO A 336 14.18 -23.49 13.58
CA PRO A 336 14.17 -24.12 14.89
C PRO A 336 12.74 -24.47 15.30
N ALA A 337 12.55 -25.68 15.85
CA ALA A 337 11.23 -26.21 16.22
C ALA A 337 10.47 -25.41 17.31
N ASN A 338 11.01 -24.26 17.74
CA ASN A 338 10.48 -23.36 18.75
C ASN A 338 10.12 -21.96 18.21
N THR A 339 10.15 -21.72 16.89
CA THR A 339 9.46 -20.56 16.31
C THR A 339 7.97 -20.87 16.24
N LYS A 340 7.13 -20.09 16.94
CA LYS A 340 5.68 -20.06 16.67
C LYS A 340 5.51 -19.76 15.18
N ARG A 341 4.88 -20.68 14.45
CA ARG A 341 4.55 -20.46 13.03
C ARG A 341 3.42 -19.44 12.95
N ALA A 342 3.45 -18.57 11.94
CA ALA A 342 2.37 -17.63 11.69
C ALA A 342 1.05 -18.39 11.49
N GLU A 343 0.01 -17.98 12.20
CA GLU A 343 -1.34 -18.55 12.07
C GLU A 343 -1.94 -18.13 10.71
N ILE A 344 -2.89 -18.90 10.16
CA ILE A 344 -3.66 -18.40 9.01
C ILE A 344 -4.54 -17.25 9.49
N CYS A 345 -4.13 -16.04 9.13
CA CYS A 345 -4.75 -14.78 9.49
C CYS A 345 -5.54 -14.23 8.28
N VAL A 346 -6.85 -14.49 8.22
CA VAL A 346 -7.74 -13.94 7.19
C VAL A 346 -8.89 -13.21 7.89
N ILE A 347 -9.14 -11.96 7.50
CA ILE A 347 -10.22 -11.10 8.00
C ILE A 347 -11.20 -10.86 6.86
N ASP A 348 -12.48 -11.15 7.09
CA ASP A 348 -13.55 -10.66 6.21
C ASP A 348 -13.99 -9.27 6.69
N ALA A 349 -14.09 -8.31 5.78
CA ALA A 349 -14.47 -6.94 6.09
C ALA A 349 -15.87 -6.86 6.71
N ASP A 350 -16.86 -7.63 6.24
CA ASP A 350 -18.20 -7.60 6.84
C ASP A 350 -18.19 -8.15 8.28
N ASP A 351 -17.38 -9.18 8.57
CA ASP A 351 -17.22 -9.73 9.93
C ASP A 351 -16.49 -8.72 10.87
N LEU A 352 -15.48 -8.00 10.35
CA LEU A 352 -14.75 -6.93 11.08
C LEU A 352 -15.68 -5.78 11.52
N LEU A 353 -16.79 -5.56 10.83
CA LEU A 353 -17.70 -4.44 11.07
C LEU A 353 -18.91 -4.81 11.92
N ASP A 354 -19.29 -6.08 11.92
CA ASP A 354 -20.31 -6.58 12.83
C ASP A 354 -19.73 -6.76 14.24
N ASP A 355 -18.44 -7.11 14.38
CA ASP A 355 -17.73 -7.12 15.67
C ASP A 355 -16.26 -6.65 15.57
N PRO A 356 -16.00 -5.33 15.51
CA PRO A 356 -14.64 -4.82 15.43
C PRO A 356 -13.80 -5.10 16.68
N ALA A 357 -14.41 -5.06 17.86
CA ALA A 357 -13.69 -5.30 19.11
C ALA A 357 -13.24 -6.76 19.22
N GLY A 358 -14.10 -7.73 18.86
CA GLY A 358 -13.76 -9.14 18.83
C GLY A 358 -12.71 -9.46 17.77
N ILE A 359 -12.91 -9.00 16.53
CA ILE A 359 -11.98 -9.29 15.42
C ILE A 359 -10.61 -8.63 15.63
N ILE A 360 -10.52 -7.34 16.00
CA ILE A 360 -9.23 -6.69 16.27
C ILE A 360 -8.52 -7.32 17.48
N LYS A 361 -9.25 -7.67 18.54
CA LYS A 361 -8.67 -8.39 19.70
C LYS A 361 -8.16 -9.77 19.32
N ARG A 362 -8.87 -10.50 18.44
CA ARG A 362 -8.44 -11.80 17.92
C ARG A 362 -7.21 -11.68 17.04
N TYR A 363 -7.20 -10.71 16.15
CA TYR A 363 -6.09 -10.37 15.30
C TYR A 363 -4.82 -10.06 16.13
N CYS A 364 -4.91 -9.10 17.05
CA CYS A 364 -3.80 -8.70 17.93
C CYS A 364 -3.21 -9.90 18.68
N LYS A 365 -4.05 -10.81 19.20
CA LYS A 365 -3.61 -12.06 19.83
C LYS A 365 -2.84 -13.00 18.88
N SER A 366 -3.29 -13.15 17.63
CA SER A 366 -2.63 -13.96 16.59
C SER A 366 -1.24 -13.39 16.24
N VAL A 367 -1.17 -12.09 15.98
CA VAL A 367 0.07 -11.45 15.50
C VAL A 367 1.02 -10.98 16.62
N GLY A 368 0.61 -11.09 17.89
CA GLY A 368 1.43 -10.69 19.04
C GLY A 368 1.53 -9.17 19.20
N ILE A 369 0.42 -8.46 19.01
CA ILE A 369 0.25 -7.04 19.34
C ILE A 369 -0.65 -6.95 20.58
N ASP A 370 -0.39 -6.02 21.49
CA ASP A 370 -1.26 -5.80 22.64
C ASP A 370 -2.52 -5.05 22.22
N TYR A 371 -3.69 -5.69 22.41
CA TYR A 371 -4.99 -5.06 22.18
C TYR A 371 -5.36 -4.13 23.34
N THR A 372 -5.73 -2.90 23.03
CA THR A 372 -6.44 -2.01 23.95
C THR A 372 -7.68 -1.42 23.26
N PRO A 373 -8.80 -1.19 23.97
CA PRO A 373 -10.04 -0.69 23.34
C PRO A 373 -9.88 0.66 22.63
N GLU A 374 -8.95 1.49 23.10
CA GLU A 374 -8.64 2.82 22.58
C GLU A 374 -8.10 2.78 21.15
N MET A 375 -7.57 1.63 20.70
CA MET A 375 -7.19 1.42 19.30
C MET A 375 -8.35 1.61 18.31
N LEU A 376 -9.61 1.56 18.77
CA LEU A 376 -10.80 1.74 17.95
C LEU A 376 -11.26 3.22 17.85
N THR A 377 -10.51 4.18 18.41
CA THR A 377 -10.85 5.62 18.40
C THR A 377 -9.62 6.46 18.08
N TRP A 378 -9.78 7.51 17.27
CA TRP A 378 -8.71 8.38 16.80
C TRP A 378 -9.26 9.79 16.52
N ASN A 379 -9.79 10.43 17.56
CA ASN A 379 -10.59 11.65 17.44
C ASN A 379 -9.84 12.94 17.76
N SER A 380 -8.51 12.91 17.92
CA SER A 380 -7.69 14.11 18.17
C SER A 380 -7.26 14.79 16.87
N GLU A 381 -6.82 16.05 16.97
CA GLU A 381 -6.24 16.79 15.84
C GLU A 381 -4.98 16.10 15.31
N GLU A 382 -4.11 15.63 16.21
CA GLU A 382 -2.88 14.90 15.89
C GLU A 382 -3.16 13.57 15.16
N ASP A 383 -4.23 12.85 15.53
CA ASP A 383 -4.64 11.63 14.83
C ASP A 383 -5.07 11.90 13.38
N HIS A 384 -5.83 12.98 13.16
CA HIS A 384 -6.26 13.38 11.83
C HIS A 384 -5.09 13.85 10.96
N GLU A 385 -4.13 14.62 11.52
CA GLU A 385 -2.91 15.00 10.80
C GLU A 385 -2.11 13.78 10.33
N ILE A 386 -1.91 12.80 11.22
CA ILE A 386 -1.22 11.53 10.90
C ILE A 386 -1.98 10.73 9.84
N ALA A 387 -3.32 10.66 9.94
CA ALA A 387 -4.14 9.97 8.96
C ALA A 387 -4.08 10.65 7.57
N ILE A 388 -4.12 11.99 7.52
CA ILE A 388 -3.98 12.76 6.28
C ILE A 388 -2.63 12.47 5.61
N GLU A 389 -1.52 12.55 6.35
CA GLU A 389 -0.17 12.28 5.82
C GLU A 389 -0.06 10.85 5.28
N ALA A 390 -0.53 9.85 6.03
CA ALA A 390 -0.40 8.45 5.64
C ALA A 390 -1.27 8.04 4.43
N PHE A 391 -2.39 8.72 4.22
CA PHE A 391 -3.30 8.46 3.09
C PHE A 391 -3.09 9.40 1.89
N GLU A 392 -2.24 10.42 1.97
CA GLU A 392 -2.08 11.46 0.94
C GLU A 392 -1.80 10.91 -0.46
N LYS A 393 -1.03 9.82 -0.59
CA LYS A 393 -0.66 9.20 -1.88
C LYS A 393 -1.85 8.84 -2.77
N TRP A 394 -3.02 8.54 -2.19
CA TRP A 394 -4.18 7.98 -2.89
C TRP A 394 -5.43 8.83 -2.62
N ARG A 395 -5.33 10.13 -2.93
CA ARG A 395 -6.44 11.09 -2.80
C ARG A 395 -7.71 10.60 -3.51
N GLY A 396 -8.87 10.83 -2.89
CA GLY A 396 -10.15 10.31 -3.39
C GLY A 396 -10.44 8.84 -3.07
N PHE A 397 -9.46 8.00 -2.68
CA PHE A 397 -9.72 6.63 -2.24
C PHE A 397 -9.99 6.49 -0.73
N HIS A 398 -9.52 7.46 0.09
CA HIS A 398 -9.46 7.32 1.55
C HIS A 398 -10.17 8.44 2.33
N GLU A 399 -10.95 9.29 1.67
CA GLU A 399 -11.63 10.43 2.31
C GLU A 399 -12.46 10.00 3.54
N ASP A 400 -13.14 8.85 3.49
CA ASP A 400 -13.91 8.33 4.63
C ASP A 400 -13.02 7.90 5.81
N ALA A 401 -11.84 7.36 5.54
CA ALA A 401 -10.89 6.98 6.58
C ALA A 401 -10.24 8.22 7.21
N ILE A 402 -9.83 9.18 6.39
CA ILE A 402 -9.27 10.48 6.79
C ILE A 402 -10.26 11.28 7.67
N HIS A 403 -11.56 11.18 7.40
CA HIS A 403 -12.61 11.87 8.16
C HIS A 403 -13.33 10.99 9.20
N SER A 404 -12.91 9.74 9.38
CA SER A 404 -13.40 8.88 10.45
C SER A 404 -12.73 9.24 11.77
N ILE A 405 -13.42 8.97 12.88
CA ILE A 405 -12.92 9.20 14.25
C ILE A 405 -12.89 7.91 15.10
N GLU A 406 -13.44 6.82 14.59
CA GLU A 406 -13.61 5.55 15.28
C GLU A 406 -13.93 4.39 14.31
N LEU A 407 -13.60 3.16 14.71
CA LEU A 407 -14.14 1.93 14.14
C LEU A 407 -15.16 1.35 15.13
N LYS A 408 -16.44 1.62 14.87
CA LYS A 408 -17.57 1.07 15.65
C LYS A 408 -18.32 -0.01 14.89
N ALA A 409 -19.00 -0.87 15.65
CA ALA A 409 -19.88 -1.89 15.08
C ALA A 409 -21.05 -1.24 14.31
N ARG A 410 -21.54 -1.93 13.27
CA ARG A 410 -22.71 -1.48 12.52
C ARG A 410 -23.97 -1.51 13.39
N ASN A 411 -24.78 -0.45 13.32
CA ASN A 411 -26.06 -0.37 14.04
C ASN A 411 -27.05 -1.47 13.63
N HIS A 412 -26.97 -1.94 12.38
CA HIS A 412 -27.80 -3.00 11.81
C HIS A 412 -26.93 -3.94 10.98
N GLN A 413 -27.13 -5.25 11.14
CA GLN A 413 -26.53 -6.23 10.24
C GLN A 413 -27.04 -6.03 8.82
N LYS A 414 -26.16 -6.24 7.84
CA LYS A 414 -26.47 -6.08 6.42
C LYS A 414 -27.57 -7.07 6.00
N ALA A 415 -28.69 -6.56 5.50
CA ALA A 415 -29.73 -7.39 4.92
C ALA A 415 -29.16 -8.18 3.72
N ARG A 416 -29.44 -9.48 3.66
CA ARG A 416 -28.97 -10.35 2.58
C ARG A 416 -29.77 -10.06 1.31
N LYS A 417 -29.12 -9.40 0.35
CA LYS A 417 -29.67 -9.13 -0.99
C LYS A 417 -29.51 -10.35 -1.91
N THR A 418 -30.41 -10.44 -2.89
CA THR A 418 -30.33 -11.35 -4.04
C THR A 418 -29.53 -10.71 -5.17
N GLU A 419 -29.10 -11.53 -6.13
CA GLU A 419 -28.39 -11.07 -7.33
C GLU A 419 -29.21 -10.05 -8.14
N ALA A 420 -30.53 -10.18 -8.16
CA ALA A 420 -31.44 -9.28 -8.87
C ALA A 420 -31.57 -7.91 -8.20
N GLU A 421 -31.54 -7.86 -6.86
CA GLU A 421 -31.55 -6.60 -6.10
C GLU A 421 -30.22 -5.85 -6.29
N PHE A 422 -29.08 -6.55 -6.24
CA PHE A 422 -27.79 -5.95 -6.58
C PHE A 422 -27.74 -5.42 -8.02
N ASP A 423 -28.21 -6.20 -9.00
CA ASP A 423 -28.27 -5.79 -10.40
C ASP A 423 -29.14 -4.53 -10.59
N GLN A 424 -30.26 -4.43 -9.86
CA GLN A 424 -31.14 -3.26 -9.90
C GLN A 424 -30.44 -2.03 -9.32
N GLU A 425 -29.86 -2.12 -8.12
CA GLU A 425 -29.14 -1.02 -7.48
C GLU A 425 -27.98 -0.51 -8.35
N TRP A 426 -27.22 -1.41 -8.98
CA TRP A 426 -26.13 -1.02 -9.88
C TRP A 426 -26.63 -0.40 -11.19
N ARG A 427 -27.79 -0.82 -11.73
CA ARG A 427 -28.41 -0.16 -12.89
C ARG A 427 -28.87 1.25 -12.56
N GLU A 428 -29.50 1.43 -11.40
CA GLU A 428 -29.98 2.74 -10.94
C GLU A 428 -28.81 3.70 -10.68
N LYS A 429 -27.72 3.20 -10.06
CA LYS A 429 -26.56 4.02 -9.67
C LYS A 429 -25.53 4.26 -10.78
N TYR A 430 -25.28 3.27 -11.66
CA TYR A 430 -24.18 3.28 -12.64
C TYR A 430 -24.65 3.09 -14.09
N GLY A 431 -25.96 2.99 -14.32
CA GLY A 431 -26.54 2.72 -15.62
C GLY A 431 -26.30 1.29 -16.12
N GLU A 432 -26.99 0.93 -17.21
CA GLU A 432 -26.98 -0.42 -17.78
C GLU A 432 -25.57 -0.90 -18.21
N LYS A 433 -24.68 0.01 -18.63
CA LYS A 433 -23.28 -0.33 -18.96
C LYS A 433 -22.47 -0.63 -17.70
N GLY A 434 -22.57 0.23 -16.67
CA GLY A 434 -21.84 0.06 -15.42
C GLY A 434 -22.26 -1.20 -14.68
N ALA A 435 -23.57 -1.44 -14.55
CA ALA A 435 -24.12 -2.65 -13.96
C ALA A 435 -23.59 -3.94 -14.62
N LYS A 436 -23.49 -3.98 -15.96
CA LYS A 436 -22.94 -5.12 -16.69
C LYS A 436 -21.45 -5.35 -16.44
N ILE A 437 -20.66 -4.28 -16.35
CA ILE A 437 -19.22 -4.37 -16.02
C ILE A 437 -19.05 -4.90 -14.59
N ILE A 438 -19.78 -4.32 -13.64
CA ILE A 438 -19.76 -4.71 -12.22
C ILE A 438 -20.16 -6.18 -12.06
N ARG A 439 -21.33 -6.58 -12.59
CA ARG A 439 -21.81 -7.97 -12.56
C ARG A 439 -20.77 -8.95 -13.10
N ALA A 440 -20.23 -8.68 -14.29
CA ALA A 440 -19.25 -9.57 -14.91
C ALA A 440 -17.96 -9.72 -14.08
N ALA A 441 -17.51 -8.65 -13.42
CA ALA A 441 -16.36 -8.68 -12.52
C ALA A 441 -16.66 -9.34 -11.17
N VAL A 442 -17.85 -9.09 -10.59
CA VAL A 442 -18.33 -9.79 -9.38
C VAL A 442 -18.33 -11.30 -9.59
N ASP A 443 -18.96 -11.76 -10.68
CA ASP A 443 -19.10 -13.19 -10.99
C ASP A 443 -17.72 -13.87 -11.15
N ARG A 444 -16.74 -13.18 -11.77
CA ARG A 444 -15.37 -13.70 -11.93
C ARG A 444 -14.61 -13.81 -10.61
N ASN A 445 -14.68 -12.79 -9.75
CA ASN A 445 -13.93 -12.73 -8.49
C ASN A 445 -14.58 -13.55 -7.34
N MET A 446 -15.86 -13.90 -7.48
CA MET A 446 -16.65 -14.57 -6.43
C MET A 446 -16.12 -15.95 -6.02
N ALA A 447 -15.52 -16.70 -6.94
CA ALA A 447 -14.99 -18.04 -6.64
C ALA A 447 -13.80 -17.97 -5.67
N ASP A 448 -12.92 -16.99 -5.86
CA ASP A 448 -11.71 -16.81 -5.06
C ASP A 448 -12.02 -16.16 -3.71
N TYR A 449 -12.95 -15.21 -3.66
CA TYR A 449 -13.54 -14.72 -2.41
C TYR A 449 -14.10 -15.88 -1.55
N ARG A 450 -14.96 -16.72 -2.13
CA ARG A 450 -15.56 -17.88 -1.45
C ARG A 450 -14.52 -18.96 -1.08
N TYR A 451 -13.36 -18.98 -1.73
CA TYR A 451 -12.24 -19.83 -1.31
C TYR A 451 -11.58 -19.27 -0.05
N MET A 452 -11.18 -17.99 -0.07
CA MET A 452 -10.54 -17.31 1.06
C MET A 452 -11.45 -17.25 2.30
N LYS A 453 -12.76 -17.05 2.12
CA LYS A 453 -13.75 -17.00 3.21
C LYS A 453 -13.79 -18.27 4.09
N LYS A 454 -13.29 -19.40 3.61
CA LYS A 454 -13.17 -20.67 4.38
C LYS A 454 -12.12 -20.59 5.51
N PHE A 455 -11.21 -19.62 5.44
CA PHE A 455 -10.08 -19.45 6.36
C PHE A 455 -10.24 -18.25 7.30
N VAL A 456 -11.37 -17.54 7.23
CA VAL A 456 -11.64 -16.34 8.01
C VAL A 456 -11.61 -16.63 9.52
N MET A 457 -10.96 -15.74 10.26
CA MET A 457 -10.94 -15.78 11.72
C MET A 457 -12.30 -15.40 12.30
N LYS A 458 -12.64 -15.98 13.44
CA LYS A 458 -13.84 -15.67 14.21
C LYS A 458 -13.43 -15.11 15.57
N ALA A 459 -14.21 -14.15 16.06
CA ALA A 459 -14.06 -13.57 17.40
C ALA A 459 -13.97 -14.68 18.47
#